data_AF-A0A2E7FYN4-F1
#
_entry.id   AF-A0A2E7FYN4-F1
#
_cell.length_a   1.000
_cell.length_b   1.000
_cell.length_c   1.000
_cell.angle_alpha   90.00
_cell.angle_beta   90.00
_cell.angle_gamma   90.00
#
_symmetry.space_group_name_H-M   'P 1'
#
loop_
_entity.id
_entity.type
_entity.pdbx_description
1 polymer ?
#
loop_
_entity_poly.entity_id
_entity_poly.type
_entity_poly.pdbx_seq_one_letter_code
_entity_poly.pdbx_strand_id
1 'polypeptide(L)'
;MYFVHVGVTFFVPWGWLLPWPEAWWFGLFFIPTMLVHWMTADVCILTTIEMKLRGHPQAGTREQGGFIQRMGALIGWHMSDRTAANMGWGLSYMGLALCFLRLYLGDHLPW
;
A
#
# COMPACT_ATOMS: atom_id res chain seq x y z
N MET A 1 11.34 -12.15 3.61
CA MET A 1 10.30 -11.78 4.59
C MET A 1 9.30 -10.86 3.91
N TYR A 2 7.99 -11.10 4.05
CA TYR A 2 6.94 -10.24 3.48
C TYR A 2 6.44 -9.16 4.46
N PHE A 3 7.00 -9.09 5.67
CA PHE A 3 6.44 -8.31 6.78
C PHE A 3 6.33 -6.82 6.46
N VAL A 4 7.33 -6.25 5.78
CA VAL A 4 7.31 -4.83 5.39
C VAL A 4 6.23 -4.58 4.34
N HIS A 5 6.14 -5.40 3.30
CA HIS A 5 5.14 -5.22 2.26
C HIS A 5 3.72 -5.45 2.78
N VAL A 6 3.50 -6.52 3.55
CA VAL A 6 2.25 -6.76 4.27
C VAL A 6 1.91 -5.55 5.15
N GLY A 7 2.87 -5.08 5.95
CA GLY A 7 2.71 -3.92 6.81
C GLY A 7 2.31 -2.67 6.04
N VAL A 8 2.96 -2.37 4.92
CA VAL A 8 2.61 -1.24 4.03
C VAL A 8 1.23 -1.43 3.43
N THR A 9 0.88 -2.63 2.95
CA THR A 9 -0.44 -2.92 2.38
C THR A 9 -1.57 -2.76 3.40
N PHE A 10 -1.32 -3.02 4.69
CA PHE A 10 -2.28 -2.73 5.76
C PHE A 10 -2.22 -1.28 6.26
N PHE A 11 -1.05 -0.65 6.25
CA PHE A 11 -0.92 0.72 6.69
C PHE A 11 -1.63 1.68 5.73
N VAL A 12 -1.51 1.50 4.42
CA VAL A 12 -2.04 2.45 3.44
C VAL A 12 -3.56 2.70 3.59
N PRO A 13 -4.43 1.68 3.74
CA PRO A 13 -5.87 1.91 3.88
C PRO A 13 -6.34 2.16 5.32
N TRP A 14 -5.58 1.68 6.33
CA TRP A 14 -6.01 1.66 7.73
C TRP A 14 -5.14 2.47 8.69
N GLY A 15 -4.03 3.06 8.24
CA GLY A 15 -3.10 3.82 9.08
C GLY A 15 -3.73 5.02 9.78
N TRP A 16 -4.79 5.59 9.19
CA TRP A 16 -5.59 6.67 9.80
C TRP A 16 -6.35 6.24 11.06
N LEU A 17 -6.53 4.94 11.33
CA LEU A 17 -7.15 4.45 12.56
C LEU A 17 -6.21 4.55 13.76
N LEU A 18 -4.90 4.60 13.53
CA LEU A 18 -3.92 4.72 14.61
C LEU A 18 -4.16 6.01 15.42
N PRO A 19 -3.93 5.99 16.74
CA PRO A 19 -4.26 7.16 17.57
C PRO A 19 -3.20 8.26 17.51
N TRP A 20 -2.10 8.07 16.78
CA TRP A 20 -0.92 8.92 16.84
C TRP A 20 -0.87 9.87 15.63
N PRO A 21 -0.76 11.19 15.82
CA PRO A 21 -0.64 12.15 14.71
C PRO A 21 0.55 11.88 13.78
N GLU A 22 1.64 11.33 14.29
CA GLU A 22 2.82 10.95 13.51
C GLU A 22 2.48 9.91 12.44
N ALA A 23 1.56 8.97 12.73
CA ALA A 23 1.11 8.00 11.76
C ALA A 23 0.35 8.66 10.61
N TRP A 24 -0.44 9.70 10.91
CA TRP A 24 -1.23 10.40 9.90
C TRP A 24 -0.34 11.30 9.03
N TRP A 25 0.62 12.00 9.64
CA TRP A 25 1.66 12.73 8.90
C TRP A 25 2.48 11.80 8.01
N PHE A 26 2.89 10.65 8.55
CA PHE A 26 3.57 9.64 7.75
C PHE A 26 2.70 9.20 6.58
N GLY A 27 1.42 8.87 6.80
CA GLY A 27 0.46 8.53 5.74
C GLY A 27 0.31 9.63 4.68
N LEU A 28 0.26 10.90 5.11
CA LEU A 28 0.10 12.07 4.24
C LEU A 28 1.26 12.21 3.24
N PHE A 29 2.49 11.87 3.62
CA PHE A 29 3.64 11.94 2.71
C PHE A 29 3.95 10.59 2.04
N PHE A 30 3.85 9.50 2.78
CA PHE A 30 4.19 8.16 2.31
C PHE A 30 3.23 7.66 1.22
N ILE A 31 1.91 7.85 1.38
CA ILE A 31 0.94 7.37 0.39
C ILE A 31 1.15 8.06 -0.97
N PRO A 32 1.28 9.39 -1.08
CA PRO A 32 1.61 10.03 -2.35
C PRO A 32 2.92 9.55 -2.97
N THR A 33 3.99 9.38 -2.18
CA THR A 33 5.26 8.83 -2.69
C THR A 33 5.06 7.44 -3.29
N MET A 34 4.29 6.58 -2.62
CA MET A 34 3.97 5.24 -3.12
C MET A 34 3.14 5.29 -4.41
N LEU A 35 2.15 6.20 -4.49
CA LEU A 35 1.36 6.40 -5.71
C LEU A 35 2.23 6.87 -6.89
N VAL A 36 3.16 7.82 -6.66
CA VAL A 36 4.12 8.28 -7.67
C VAL A 36 5.02 7.13 -8.14
N HIS A 37 5.50 6.30 -7.20
CA HIS A 37 6.24 5.08 -7.56
C HIS A 37 5.40 4.17 -8.48
N TRP A 38 4.13 3.94 -8.17
CA TRP A 38 3.25 3.14 -9.03
C TRP A 38 2.91 3.76 -10.38
N MET A 39 2.91 5.09 -10.51
CA MET A 39 2.73 5.74 -11.83
C MET A 39 3.93 5.52 -12.76
N THR A 40 5.11 5.32 -12.17
CA THR A 40 6.40 5.32 -12.90
C THR A 40 7.04 3.94 -12.99
N ALA A 41 6.58 2.97 -12.20
CA ALA A 41 7.11 1.61 -12.16
C ALA A 41 6.04 0.59 -12.54
N ASP A 42 6.41 -0.35 -13.42
CA ASP A 42 5.56 -1.49 -13.80
C ASP A 42 5.40 -2.52 -12.68
N VAL A 43 6.20 -2.41 -11.60
CA VAL A 43 6.29 -3.41 -10.53
C VAL A 43 6.52 -2.77 -9.16
N CYS A 44 6.07 -3.45 -8.10
CA CYS A 44 6.30 -3.00 -6.72
C CYS A 44 7.77 -3.23 -6.31
N ILE A 45 8.44 -2.17 -5.86
CA ILE A 45 9.84 -2.24 -5.40
C ILE A 45 10.01 -3.18 -4.21
N LEU A 46 9.02 -3.22 -3.29
CA LEU A 46 9.06 -4.11 -2.14
C LEU A 46 9.01 -5.59 -2.57
N THR A 47 8.07 -5.96 -3.46
CA THR A 47 8.05 -7.31 -4.06
C THR A 47 9.39 -7.63 -4.72
N THR A 48 9.93 -6.69 -5.49
CA THR A 48 11.18 -6.90 -6.23
C THR A 48 12.34 -7.17 -5.28
N ILE A 49 12.49 -6.37 -4.23
CA ILE A 49 13.53 -6.58 -3.19
C ILE A 49 13.33 -7.94 -2.50
N GLU A 50 12.10 -8.26 -2.11
CA GLU A 50 11.78 -9.52 -1.44
C GLU A 50 12.10 -10.75 -2.29
N MET A 51 11.80 -10.69 -3.60
CA MET A 51 12.09 -11.74 -4.56
C MET A 51 13.58 -11.84 -4.85
N LYS A 52 14.30 -10.71 -4.98
CA LYS A 52 15.76 -10.69 -5.14
C LYS A 52 16.47 -11.33 -3.94
N LEU A 53 16.05 -10.99 -2.72
CA LEU A 53 16.60 -11.57 -1.49
C LEU A 53 16.37 -13.09 -1.39
N ARG A 54 15.40 -13.64 -2.14
CA ARG A 54 15.11 -15.08 -2.21
C ARG A 54 15.73 -15.76 -3.44
N GLY A 55 16.49 -15.03 -4.26
CA GLY A 55 17.07 -15.55 -5.50
C GLY A 55 16.04 -15.89 -6.58
N HIS A 56 14.86 -15.26 -6.56
CA HIS A 56 13.81 -15.57 -7.54
C HIS A 56 14.18 -14.99 -8.92
N PRO A 57 14.17 -15.80 -10.00
CA PRO A 57 14.68 -15.39 -11.31
C PRO A 57 13.86 -14.27 -11.97
N GLN A 58 12.58 -14.15 -11.63
CA GLN A 58 11.67 -13.13 -12.16
C GLN A 58 11.64 -11.82 -11.33
N ALA A 59 12.52 -11.64 -10.35
CA ALA A 59 12.50 -10.45 -9.51
C ALA A 59 12.77 -9.18 -10.33
N GLY A 60 11.82 -8.25 -10.35
CA GLY A 60 11.92 -7.01 -11.14
C GLY A 60 11.32 -7.10 -12.54
N THR A 61 10.84 -8.27 -12.99
CA THR A 61 10.12 -8.41 -14.25
C THR A 61 8.61 -8.27 -14.04
N ARG A 62 7.84 -8.03 -15.11
CA ARG A 62 6.36 -7.99 -15.06
C ARG A 62 5.74 -9.31 -14.62
N GLU A 63 6.43 -10.43 -14.86
CA GLU A 63 6.00 -11.77 -14.47
C GLU A 63 5.99 -11.98 -12.95
N GLN A 64 6.61 -11.07 -12.19
CA GLN A 64 6.60 -11.16 -10.73
C GLN A 64 5.20 -11.07 -10.12
N GLY A 65 4.19 -10.58 -10.85
CA GLY A 65 2.78 -10.53 -10.45
C GLY A 65 2.45 -9.53 -9.33
N GLY A 66 1.16 -9.18 -9.21
CA GLY A 66 0.66 -8.22 -8.22
C GLY A 66 0.59 -8.78 -6.80
N PHE A 67 1.04 -8.00 -5.82
CA PHE A 67 0.99 -8.41 -4.41
C PHE A 67 -0.45 -8.53 -3.88
N ILE A 68 -1.32 -7.58 -4.23
CA ILE A 68 -2.74 -7.59 -3.85
C ILE A 68 -3.46 -8.84 -4.39
N GLN A 69 -3.16 -9.26 -5.62
CA GLN A 69 -3.73 -10.47 -6.21
C GLN A 69 -3.28 -11.72 -5.46
N ARG A 70 -1.99 -11.81 -5.11
CA ARG A 70 -1.47 -12.90 -4.28
C ARG A 70 -2.18 -12.96 -2.93
N MET A 71 -2.39 -11.81 -2.27
CA MET A 71 -3.15 -11.77 -1.03
C MET A 71 -4.60 -12.23 -1.20
N GLY A 72 -5.29 -11.78 -2.25
CA GLY A 72 -6.65 -12.23 -2.56
C GLY A 72 -6.72 -13.74 -2.79
N ALA A 73 -5.76 -14.31 -3.50
CA ALA A 73 -5.71 -15.75 -3.78
C ALA A 73 -5.60 -16.59 -2.49
N LEU A 74 -5.00 -16.07 -1.41
CA LEU A 74 -4.94 -16.77 -0.11
C LEU A 74 -6.33 -17.02 0.51
N ILE A 75 -7.30 -16.19 0.18
CA ILE A 75 -8.70 -16.31 0.65
C ILE A 75 -9.64 -16.79 -0.46
N GLY A 76 -9.09 -17.37 -1.54
CA GLY A 76 -9.86 -17.88 -2.69
C GLY A 76 -10.35 -16.80 -3.66
N TRP A 77 -9.90 -15.55 -3.53
CA TRP A 77 -10.31 -14.47 -4.42
C TRP A 77 -9.33 -14.31 -5.60
N HIS A 78 -9.81 -14.66 -6.79
CA HIS A 78 -9.08 -14.42 -8.04
C HIS A 78 -9.50 -13.08 -8.65
N MET A 79 -8.60 -12.10 -8.61
CA MET A 79 -8.83 -10.75 -9.15
C MET A 79 -8.10 -10.54 -10.48
N SER A 80 -8.76 -9.87 -11.41
CA SER A 80 -8.08 -9.33 -12.60
C SER A 80 -7.08 -8.23 -12.21
N ASP A 81 -6.05 -8.00 -13.04
CA ASP A 81 -5.06 -6.93 -12.83
C ASP A 81 -5.74 -5.57 -12.66
N ARG A 82 -6.78 -5.30 -13.48
CA ARG A 82 -7.57 -4.07 -13.41
C ARG A 82 -8.31 -3.94 -12.08
N THR A 83 -8.91 -5.01 -11.58
CA THR A 83 -9.62 -5.00 -10.28
C THR A 83 -8.65 -4.73 -9.13
N ALA A 84 -7.52 -5.43 -9.11
CA ALA A 84 -6.50 -5.25 -8.07
C ALA A 84 -5.90 -3.84 -8.11
N ALA A 85 -5.64 -3.29 -9.30
CA ALA A 85 -5.16 -1.93 -9.48
C ALA A 85 -6.20 -0.91 -8.98
N ASN A 86 -7.46 -1.01 -9.42
CA ASN A 86 -8.52 -0.10 -8.99
C ASN A 86 -8.72 -0.13 -7.46
N MET A 87 -8.65 -1.31 -6.85
CA MET A 87 -8.71 -1.46 -5.40
C MET A 87 -7.51 -0.80 -4.71
N GLY A 88 -6.30 -1.03 -5.23
CA GLY A 88 -5.08 -0.39 -4.72
C GLY A 88 -5.16 1.14 -4.77
N TRP A 89 -5.56 1.71 -5.90
CA TRP A 89 -5.76 3.16 -6.06
C TRP A 89 -6.84 3.70 -5.14
N GLY A 90 -8.02 3.06 -5.13
CA GLY A 90 -9.16 3.50 -4.32
C GLY A 90 -8.85 3.50 -2.81
N LEU A 91 -8.27 2.41 -2.31
CA LEU A 91 -7.89 2.30 -0.90
C LEU A 91 -6.78 3.29 -0.52
N SER A 92 -5.86 3.59 -1.44
CA SER A 92 -4.80 4.57 -1.20
C SER A 92 -5.35 6.00 -1.12
N TYR A 93 -6.22 6.40 -2.05
CA TYR A 93 -6.86 7.72 -2.00
C TYR A 93 -7.76 7.88 -0.79
N MET A 94 -8.52 6.83 -0.44
CA MET A 94 -9.31 6.81 0.79
C MET A 94 -8.43 6.98 2.03
N GLY A 95 -7.36 6.20 2.16
CA GLY A 95 -6.43 6.28 3.28
C GLY A 95 -5.77 7.65 3.41
N LEU A 96 -5.36 8.25 2.29
CA LEU A 96 -4.81 9.59 2.24
C LEU A 96 -5.81 10.66 2.71
N ALA A 97 -7.04 10.61 2.18
CA ALA A 97 -8.11 11.54 2.57
C ALA A 97 -8.43 11.43 4.06
N LEU A 98 -8.44 10.22 4.61
CA LEU A 98 -8.71 9.99 6.03
C LEU A 98 -7.55 10.40 6.94
N CYS A 99 -6.30 10.24 6.51
CA CYS A 99 -5.14 10.79 7.23
C CYS A 99 -5.20 12.33 7.29
N PHE A 100 -5.51 12.97 6.16
CA PHE A 100 -5.69 14.42 6.10
C PHE A 100 -6.85 14.88 7.00
N LEU A 101 -8.00 14.20 6.93
CA LEU A 101 -9.17 14.52 7.75
C LEU A 101 -8.86 14.37 9.25
N ARG A 102 -8.13 13.32 9.65
CA ARG A 102 -7.71 13.12 11.04
C ARG A 102 -6.80 14.25 11.55
N LEU A 103 -5.83 14.68 10.75
CA LEU A 103 -4.96 15.82 11.09
C LEU A 103 -5.79 17.10 11.25
N TYR A 104 -6.67 17.38 10.29
CA TYR A 104 -7.52 18.57 10.32
C TYR A 104 -8.49 18.60 11.51
N LEU A 105 -9.17 17.47 11.78
CA LEU A 105 -10.11 17.37 12.91
C LEU A 105 -9.39 17.33 14.25
N GLY A 106 -8.15 16.84 14.29
CA GLY A 106 -7.37 16.77 15.50
C GLY A 106 -6.98 18.12 16.09
N ASP A 107 -6.84 19.13 15.23
CA ASP A 107 -6.68 20.52 15.67
C ASP A 107 -7.98 21.11 16.27
N HIS A 108 -9.11 20.40 16.17
CA HIS A 108 -10.44 20.88 16.54
C HIS A 108 -11.18 20.03 17.59
N LEU A 109 -10.67 18.83 17.93
CA LEU A 109 -11.28 17.92 18.89
C LEU A 109 -10.25 17.50 19.95
N PRO A 110 -10.46 17.84 21.24
CA PRO A 110 -9.67 17.27 22.30
C PRO A 110 -10.04 15.78 22.42
N TRP A 111 -9.11 14.92 22.06
CA TRP A 111 -9.17 13.47 22.29
C TRP A 111 -9.09 13.15 23.78
#